data_AF-A0A934XN06-F1
#
_entry.id   AF-A0A934XN06-F1
#
_cell.length_a   1.000
_cell.length_b   1.000
_cell.length_c   1.000
_cell.angle_alpha   90.00
_cell.angle_beta   90.00
_cell.angle_gamma   90.00
#
_symmetry.space_group_name_H-M   'P 1'
#
loop_
_entity.id
_entity.type
_entity.pdbx_description
1 polymer ?
#
loop_
_entity_poly.entity_id
_entity_poly.type
_entity_poly.pdbx_seq_one_letter_code
_entity_poly.pdbx_strand_id
1 'polypeptide(L)'
;MIRKHLLTVLFVAVGVILLAGLAVQLPDSQARAQEEQPGAVLAPAVDVSGSFTYQGSLQQNSAPFSGSCDFQFKLFSAAAGGAQIGATQARNGQPVSQGRFASELDFGVSAFDGQARWLEIAVRCPSGVGGFTTLSPRQSLTASPYALSLQPGAVIVGSVGQVQNAASGILNLTNNGTGPGITVNSAVRGVYVGTGSIAGMQVDNADLGVFVVNARNGFLVQTATENGVQVNSALNGIRVLSANTGLRVDSANLIGVDVQSAGGAGVFVNAAGNNGLQVGSAGNNGLQVQSAGGNGVQVDAAVNSGFSVNTAGQDGLFVCATGSLTTCAPNNSLHNGVEIANAEHYGLWVTNAGADGVFIDNAGDTGLEVWQAGGDGIDIVSAADDGVQVRSAINGLHVQSVTRGVQVDSTTTYGLRVESAGSAGVSVSNAATAGIEIGSVRDGVVVWSPSNWAGFFNGPISSTSCTGCLIATFGINTGATALAPGDIVAVQGTRPGDTIGQPMFMEVGQATQAGAPVVGVVYGRGELVSIVGPDGTTVTQLVPRQGAAQTGDYVHIIIYGPVQVKASALGAAITVGNKLAVDSSGAARGLETVEVGGVRLAESAPTIGMALENLDASKAGLIWVLVNPQ
;
A
#
# COMPACT_ATOMS: atom_id res chain seq x y z
N MET A 1 -6.94 -129.56 36.57
CA MET A 1 -8.15 -128.77 36.24
C MET A 1 -7.87 -128.06 34.94
N ILE A 2 -8.24 -128.70 33.82
CA ILE A 2 -9.35 -128.32 32.91
C ILE A 2 -9.02 -127.03 32.13
N ARG A 3 -9.14 -126.87 30.82
CA ARG A 3 -9.31 -127.72 29.61
C ARG A 3 -9.47 -126.69 28.47
N LYS A 4 -9.23 -127.12 27.23
CA LYS A 4 -9.66 -126.54 25.93
C LYS A 4 -8.71 -125.49 25.34
N HIS A 5 -7.98 -125.77 24.26
CA HIS A 5 -8.40 -126.14 22.89
C HIS A 5 -8.96 -124.97 22.08
N LEU A 6 -8.45 -124.95 20.85
CA LEU A 6 -9.02 -124.39 19.62
C LEU A 6 -8.96 -122.86 19.50
N LEU A 7 -8.16 -122.31 18.59
CA LEU A 7 -8.38 -122.27 17.14
C LEU A 7 -9.74 -121.63 16.79
N THR A 8 -9.70 -120.67 15.85
CA THR A 8 -10.83 -120.07 15.10
C THR A 8 -11.63 -119.06 15.91
N VAL A 9 -11.60 -117.77 15.58
CA VAL A 9 -12.36 -117.07 14.52
C VAL A 9 -11.82 -115.62 14.56
N LEU A 10 -11.47 -114.86 13.52
CA LEU A 10 -11.81 -114.84 12.11
C LEU A 10 -10.75 -114.01 11.36
N PHE A 11 -10.53 -114.35 10.10
CA PHE A 11 -9.91 -113.53 9.05
C PHE A 11 -10.21 -112.02 9.14
N VAL A 12 -9.23 -111.17 8.86
CA VAL A 12 -9.10 -110.41 7.58
C VAL A 12 -7.94 -109.41 7.71
N ALA A 13 -6.96 -109.55 6.80
CA ALA A 13 -6.04 -108.56 6.22
C ALA A 13 -5.30 -107.61 7.18
N VAL A 14 -3.97 -107.54 7.21
CA VAL A 14 -3.07 -107.09 6.13
C VAL A 14 -1.69 -107.62 6.53
N GLY A 15 -1.02 -108.45 5.73
CA GLY A 15 -0.22 -107.99 4.60
C GLY A 15 1.26 -108.27 4.90
N VAL A 16 1.61 -109.54 4.77
CA VAL A 16 2.92 -110.14 4.96
C VAL A 16 3.65 -110.12 3.60
N ILE A 17 4.91 -109.67 3.62
CA ILE A 17 6.06 -110.20 2.84
C ILE A 17 6.52 -109.55 1.49
N LEU A 18 7.83 -109.23 1.52
CA LEU A 18 8.89 -109.22 0.47
C LEU A 18 8.78 -108.25 -0.72
N LEU A 19 9.72 -107.29 -0.83
CA LEU A 19 10.84 -107.29 -1.81
C LEU A 19 11.64 -105.98 -1.76
N ALA A 20 12.96 -106.13 -1.97
CA ALA A 20 13.95 -105.14 -2.44
C ALA A 20 14.95 -104.54 -1.42
N GLY A 21 16.24 -104.75 -1.73
CA GLY A 21 17.27 -103.71 -1.60
C GLY A 21 18.14 -103.74 -0.35
N LEU A 22 19.19 -104.56 -0.37
CA LEU A 22 20.33 -104.43 0.52
C LEU A 22 21.23 -103.30 -0.02
N ALA A 23 21.23 -102.13 0.64
CA ALA A 23 22.15 -101.03 0.37
C ALA A 23 22.67 -100.44 1.69
N VAL A 24 23.98 -100.21 1.74
CA VAL A 24 24.75 -99.66 2.86
C VAL A 24 24.53 -98.15 2.94
N GLN A 25 24.15 -97.62 4.12
CA GLN A 25 24.32 -96.21 4.48
C GLN A 25 24.72 -96.05 5.95
N LEU A 26 25.62 -95.09 6.17
CA LEU A 26 26.35 -94.72 7.39
C LEU A 26 25.43 -94.25 8.54
N PRO A 27 25.86 -94.30 9.82
CA PRO A 27 25.11 -93.67 10.90
C PRO A 27 25.11 -92.14 10.75
N ASP A 28 23.91 -91.59 10.58
CA ASP A 28 23.63 -90.16 10.59
C ASP A 28 24.09 -89.51 11.89
N SER A 29 24.87 -88.44 11.73
CA SER A 29 25.26 -87.51 12.77
C SER A 29 24.05 -86.64 13.12
N GLN A 30 23.28 -87.06 14.12
CA GLN A 30 22.27 -86.21 14.75
C GLN A 30 22.99 -85.18 15.63
N ALA A 31 23.37 -84.05 15.02
CA ALA A 31 23.65 -82.82 15.72
C ALA A 31 22.40 -82.43 16.52
N ARG A 32 22.48 -82.48 17.85
CA ARG A 32 21.47 -81.84 18.70
C ARG A 32 21.72 -80.34 18.69
N ALA A 33 20.84 -79.62 17.98
CA ALA A 33 20.68 -78.19 18.13
C ALA A 33 20.24 -77.88 19.56
N GLN A 34 20.89 -76.87 20.15
CA GLN A 34 20.62 -76.38 21.49
C GLN A 34 19.27 -75.66 21.53
N GLU A 35 18.46 -76.02 22.52
CA GLU A 35 17.18 -75.41 22.88
C GLU A 35 17.35 -73.89 23.11
N GLU A 36 16.46 -73.12 22.48
CA GLU A 36 16.36 -71.66 22.61
C GLU A 36 15.72 -71.32 23.97
N GLN A 37 16.49 -70.72 24.87
CA GLN A 37 16.01 -70.27 26.18
C GLN A 37 15.34 -68.90 26.05
N PRO A 38 14.07 -68.71 26.49
CA PRO A 38 13.43 -67.41 26.45
C PRO A 38 13.93 -66.54 27.63
N GLY A 39 14.44 -65.35 27.30
CA GLY A 39 14.56 -64.23 28.24
C GLY A 39 15.88 -64.14 29.02
N ALA A 40 17.00 -63.93 28.32
CA ALA A 40 18.18 -63.31 28.94
C ALA A 40 18.07 -61.79 28.81
N VAL A 41 17.81 -61.13 29.93
CA VAL A 41 18.09 -59.69 30.11
C VAL A 41 19.54 -59.44 29.69
N LEU A 42 19.75 -58.50 28.77
CA LEU A 42 21.08 -58.07 28.33
C LEU A 42 21.88 -57.59 29.56
N ALA A 43 22.77 -58.44 30.06
CA ALA A 43 23.83 -58.00 30.96
C ALA A 43 24.68 -56.95 30.21
N PRO A 44 25.19 -55.91 30.88
CA PRO A 44 26.14 -55.01 30.25
C PRO A 44 27.27 -55.83 29.62
N ALA A 45 27.68 -55.46 28.41
CA ALA A 45 28.86 -56.04 27.78
C ALA A 45 30.00 -56.00 28.80
N VAL A 46 30.42 -57.17 29.28
CA VAL A 46 31.55 -57.27 30.19
C VAL A 46 32.76 -56.87 29.37
N ASP A 47 33.50 -55.86 29.83
CA ASP A 47 34.80 -55.51 29.23
C ASP A 47 35.59 -56.80 29.03
N VAL A 48 36.17 -56.99 27.84
CA VAL A 48 36.99 -58.16 27.55
C VAL A 48 38.06 -58.23 28.65
N SER A 49 38.12 -59.35 29.38
CA SER A 49 39.06 -59.50 30.47
C SER A 49 40.48 -59.27 29.96
N GLY A 50 41.33 -58.62 30.77
CA GLY A 50 42.77 -58.50 30.49
C GLY A 50 43.52 -59.84 30.53
N SER A 51 42.77 -60.96 30.63
CA SER A 51 43.31 -62.30 30.69
C SER A 51 43.63 -62.85 29.29
N PHE A 52 44.69 -63.63 29.20
CA PHE A 52 45.02 -64.40 28.01
C PHE A 52 45.50 -65.79 28.40
N THR A 53 45.32 -66.75 27.50
CA THR A 53 45.80 -68.12 27.71
C THR A 53 47.24 -68.25 27.24
N TYR A 54 48.14 -68.59 28.15
CA TYR A 54 49.51 -69.00 27.83
C TYR A 54 49.58 -70.53 27.72
N GLN A 55 50.07 -71.04 26.59
CA GLN A 55 50.34 -72.46 26.40
C GLN A 55 51.84 -72.70 26.31
N GLY A 56 52.35 -73.62 27.13
CA GLY A 56 53.78 -73.93 27.23
C GLY A 56 54.08 -75.42 27.09
N SER A 57 55.36 -75.73 26.84
CA SER A 57 55.90 -77.09 26.88
C SER A 57 57.08 -77.15 27.86
N LEU A 58 57.09 -78.14 28.74
CA LEU A 58 58.08 -78.36 29.78
C LEU A 58 58.75 -79.73 29.57
N GLN A 59 60.07 -79.71 29.52
CA GLN A 59 60.89 -80.91 29.47
C GLN A 59 61.75 -81.02 30.74
N GLN A 60 61.95 -82.24 31.20
CA GLN A 60 62.89 -82.57 32.26
C GLN A 60 63.83 -83.65 31.74
N ASN A 61 65.14 -83.42 31.83
CA ASN A 61 66.18 -84.33 31.30
C ASN A 61 65.94 -84.72 29.82
N SER A 62 65.57 -83.75 28.98
CA SER A 62 65.26 -83.93 27.55
C SER A 62 64.07 -84.84 27.23
N ALA A 63 63.23 -85.16 28.22
CA ALA A 63 61.95 -85.85 28.03
C ALA A 63 60.77 -84.95 28.44
N PRO A 64 59.59 -85.05 27.79
CA PRO A 64 58.41 -84.30 28.20
C PRO A 64 57.99 -84.66 29.63
N PHE A 65 57.86 -83.65 30.50
CA PHE A 65 57.44 -83.87 31.88
C PHE A 65 55.93 -84.21 31.96
N SER A 66 55.54 -85.15 32.81
CA SER A 66 54.13 -85.41 33.12
C SER A 66 53.94 -85.49 34.63
N GLY A 67 53.03 -84.68 35.17
CA GLY A 67 52.82 -84.51 36.62
C GLY A 67 52.27 -83.14 36.96
N SER A 68 52.25 -82.77 38.24
CA SER A 68 51.87 -81.42 38.68
C SER A 68 53.11 -80.57 38.98
N CYS A 69 53.04 -79.29 38.60
CA CYS A 69 54.08 -78.30 38.89
C CYS A 69 53.47 -77.04 39.49
N ASP A 70 54.25 -76.29 40.25
CA ASP A 70 53.90 -74.90 40.56
C ASP A 70 54.62 -73.98 39.59
N PHE A 71 53.87 -73.04 39.02
CA PHE A 71 54.41 -71.99 38.14
C PHE A 71 54.26 -70.61 38.79
N GLN A 72 55.25 -69.76 38.56
CA GLN A 72 55.17 -68.32 38.76
C GLN A 72 55.41 -67.64 37.43
N PHE A 73 54.43 -66.86 36.98
CA PHE A 73 54.54 -66.03 35.78
C PHE A 73 54.71 -64.58 36.20
N LYS A 74 55.73 -63.93 35.66
CA LYS A 74 56.04 -62.51 35.90
C LYS A 74 56.21 -61.80 34.57
N LEU A 75 55.60 -60.63 34.45
CA LEU A 75 55.70 -59.81 33.25
C LEU A 75 56.80 -58.78 33.44
N PHE A 76 57.63 -58.56 32.43
CA PHE A 76 58.75 -57.61 32.47
C PHE A 76 58.78 -56.67 31.28
N SER A 77 59.41 -55.51 31.48
CA SER A 77 59.61 -54.47 30.46
C SER A 77 60.79 -54.72 29.51
N ALA A 78 61.58 -55.79 29.70
CA ALA A 78 62.73 -56.14 28.86
C ALA A 78 63.04 -57.65 28.85
N ALA A 79 63.73 -58.10 27.80
CA ALA A 79 64.15 -59.50 27.60
C ALA A 79 65.11 -60.02 28.69
N ALA A 80 65.98 -59.15 29.20
CA ALA A 80 66.85 -59.37 30.35
C ALA A 80 66.91 -58.08 31.18
N GLY A 81 66.99 -58.17 32.51
CA GLY A 81 66.83 -56.99 33.39
C GLY A 81 65.41 -56.44 33.37
N GLY A 82 65.24 -55.12 33.37
CA GLY A 82 63.92 -54.45 33.31
C GLY A 82 63.09 -54.52 34.59
N ALA A 83 62.05 -53.70 34.68
CA ALA A 83 61.12 -53.69 35.80
C ALA A 83 60.04 -54.76 35.60
N GLN A 84 59.59 -55.38 36.69
CA GLN A 84 58.39 -56.21 36.66
C GLN A 84 57.16 -55.31 36.52
N ILE A 85 56.23 -55.71 35.64
CA ILE A 85 54.96 -55.03 35.38
C ILE A 85 53.83 -55.87 35.97
N GLY A 86 53.05 -55.29 36.89
CA GLY A 86 51.95 -55.99 37.55
C GLY A 86 52.39 -57.06 38.57
N ALA A 87 51.40 -57.75 39.13
CA ALA A 87 51.61 -58.78 40.15
C ALA A 87 52.13 -60.10 39.55
N THR A 88 52.85 -60.88 40.35
CA THR A 88 53.22 -62.26 39.99
C THR A 88 51.98 -63.15 39.98
N GLN A 89 51.76 -63.85 38.87
CA GLN A 89 50.67 -64.81 38.72
C GLN A 89 51.17 -66.20 39.13
N ALA A 90 50.77 -66.67 40.31
CA ALA A 90 51.09 -68.02 40.79
C ALA A 90 50.02 -69.02 40.34
N ARG A 91 50.44 -70.19 39.86
CA ARG A 91 49.58 -71.34 39.51
C ARG A 91 50.15 -72.57 40.19
N ASN A 92 49.63 -72.89 41.37
CA ASN A 92 50.06 -74.04 42.15
C ASN A 92 49.32 -75.31 41.70
N GLY A 93 50.01 -76.44 41.65
CA GLY A 93 49.43 -77.72 41.26
C GLY A 93 48.97 -77.79 39.80
N GLN A 94 49.52 -76.95 38.92
CA GLN A 94 49.18 -76.92 37.50
C GLN A 94 49.48 -78.28 36.85
N PRO A 95 48.50 -78.94 36.22
CA PRO A 95 48.74 -80.19 35.53
C PRO A 95 49.58 -79.95 34.27
N VAL A 96 50.60 -80.80 34.11
CA VAL A 96 51.43 -80.91 32.91
C VAL A 96 51.27 -82.32 32.36
N SER A 97 50.88 -82.43 31.10
CA SER A 97 50.66 -83.72 30.43
C SER A 97 51.47 -83.77 29.15
N GLN A 98 52.35 -84.78 29.03
CA GLN A 98 53.26 -84.92 27.88
C GLN A 98 54.03 -83.62 27.58
N GLY A 99 54.49 -82.96 28.64
CA GLY A 99 55.17 -81.68 28.61
C GLY A 99 54.25 -80.47 28.45
N ARG A 100 52.99 -80.60 28.03
CA ARG A 100 52.13 -79.45 27.72
C ARG A 100 51.33 -78.99 28.93
N PHE A 101 51.17 -77.67 29.04
CA PHE A 101 50.27 -77.03 30.00
C PHE A 101 49.65 -75.77 29.37
N ALA A 102 48.50 -75.36 29.90
CA ALA A 102 47.86 -74.09 29.58
C ALA A 102 47.48 -73.38 30.88
N SER A 103 47.78 -72.09 30.96
CA SER A 103 47.45 -71.25 32.12
C SER A 103 46.81 -69.96 31.63
N GLU A 104 45.64 -69.63 32.17
CA GLU A 104 45.06 -68.30 32.01
C GLU A 104 45.82 -67.32 32.91
N LEU A 105 46.32 -66.22 32.34
CA LEU A 105 47.11 -65.21 33.00
C LEU A 105 46.41 -63.86 32.89
N ASP A 106 46.31 -63.13 33.99
CA ASP A 106 45.77 -61.77 34.03
C ASP A 106 46.75 -60.87 34.79
N PHE A 107 47.37 -59.92 34.08
CA PHE A 107 48.26 -58.93 34.68
C PHE A 107 47.56 -57.56 34.88
N GLY A 108 46.26 -57.48 34.57
CA GLY A 108 45.46 -56.27 34.49
C GLY A 108 45.62 -55.54 33.16
N VAL A 109 44.55 -54.85 32.72
CA VAL A 109 44.52 -54.11 31.46
C VAL A 109 45.64 -53.05 31.34
N SER A 110 46.04 -52.44 32.46
CA SER A 110 47.11 -51.43 32.50
C SER A 110 48.50 -52.02 32.26
N ALA A 111 48.68 -53.34 32.33
CA ALA A 111 49.97 -53.97 32.05
C ALA A 111 50.31 -53.95 30.54
N PHE A 112 49.31 -53.77 29.67
CA PHE A 112 49.43 -53.80 28.22
C PHE A 112 49.09 -52.43 27.61
N ASP A 113 50.08 -51.54 27.60
CA ASP A 113 49.99 -50.14 27.13
C ASP A 113 50.49 -49.94 25.68
N GLY A 114 50.66 -51.04 24.93
CA GLY A 114 51.23 -51.03 23.57
C GLY A 114 52.75 -51.18 23.50
N GLN A 115 53.48 -51.19 24.63
CA GLN A 115 54.91 -51.48 24.67
C GLN A 115 55.20 -52.99 24.68
N ALA A 116 56.40 -53.38 24.25
CA ALA A 116 56.83 -54.78 24.28
C ALA A 116 56.85 -55.36 25.71
N ARG A 117 56.51 -56.64 25.84
CA ARG A 117 56.44 -57.36 27.13
C ARG A 117 57.10 -58.72 27.05
N TRP A 118 57.75 -59.12 28.13
CA TRP A 118 58.44 -60.40 28.26
C TRP A 118 57.92 -61.17 29.47
N LEU A 119 57.52 -62.42 29.25
CA LEU A 119 57.03 -63.33 30.27
C LEU A 119 58.20 -64.15 30.83
N GLU A 120 58.53 -63.94 32.10
CA GLU A 120 59.40 -64.81 32.88
C GLU A 120 58.57 -65.91 33.54
N ILE A 121 59.08 -67.13 33.46
CA ILE A 121 58.42 -68.32 33.99
C ILE A 121 59.39 -68.97 34.96
N ALA A 122 59.00 -69.11 36.22
CA ALA A 122 59.71 -69.92 37.18
C ALA A 122 58.85 -71.14 37.54
N VAL A 123 59.46 -72.31 37.58
CA VAL A 123 58.76 -73.59 37.75
C VAL A 123 59.42 -74.43 38.83
N ARG A 124 58.62 -75.15 39.62
CA ARG A 124 59.08 -76.26 40.45
C ARG A 124 58.18 -77.49 40.25
N CYS A 125 58.81 -78.65 40.07
CA CYS A 125 58.13 -79.92 39.83
C CYS A 125 58.85 -81.02 40.64
N PRO A 126 58.13 -81.89 41.37
CA PRO A 126 56.67 -81.86 41.60
C PRO A 126 56.21 -80.64 42.41
N SER A 127 54.92 -80.30 42.31
CA SER A 127 54.29 -79.22 43.09
C SER A 127 54.60 -79.34 44.59
N GLY A 128 54.93 -78.21 45.22
CA GLY A 128 55.29 -78.12 46.65
C GLY A 128 56.69 -78.60 47.03
N VAL A 129 57.48 -79.16 46.09
CA VAL A 129 58.81 -79.72 46.38
C VAL A 129 59.92 -78.86 45.78
N GLY A 130 60.96 -78.57 46.57
CA GLY A 130 62.16 -77.85 46.11
C GLY A 130 61.96 -76.34 45.89
N GLY A 131 63.03 -75.70 45.39
CA GLY A 131 63.02 -74.30 44.98
C GLY A 131 62.49 -74.10 43.56
N PHE A 132 62.05 -72.89 43.24
CA PHE A 132 61.69 -72.51 41.87
C PHE A 132 62.94 -72.36 40.99
N THR A 133 62.88 -72.92 39.78
CA THR A 133 63.86 -72.73 38.72
C THR A 133 63.31 -71.77 37.67
N THR A 134 63.97 -70.63 37.47
CA THR A 134 63.61 -69.67 36.41
C THR A 134 64.05 -70.20 35.05
N LEU A 135 63.12 -70.26 34.10
CA LEU A 135 63.36 -70.64 32.72
C LEU A 135 63.89 -69.45 31.93
N SER A 136 64.98 -69.66 31.17
CA SER A 136 65.63 -68.65 30.35
C SER A 136 65.70 -69.11 28.88
N PRO A 137 65.51 -68.23 27.89
CA PRO A 137 65.20 -66.79 28.02
C PRO A 137 63.71 -66.50 28.30
N ARG A 138 63.42 -65.28 28.78
CA ARG A 138 62.03 -64.79 28.88
C ARG A 138 61.37 -64.78 27.51
N GLN A 139 60.09 -65.12 27.49
CA GLN A 139 59.33 -65.25 26.24
C GLN A 139 58.73 -63.89 25.85
N SER A 140 58.98 -63.43 24.63
CA SER A 140 58.32 -62.22 24.13
C SER A 140 56.83 -62.47 23.98
N LEU A 141 55.98 -61.62 24.55
CA LEU A 141 54.56 -61.61 24.24
C LEU A 141 54.38 -60.78 22.97
N THR A 142 54.02 -61.45 21.87
CA THR A 142 53.62 -60.78 20.63
C THR A 142 52.17 -60.32 20.73
N ALA A 143 51.79 -59.30 19.96
CA ALA A 143 50.41 -58.84 19.92
C ALA A 143 49.44 -60.02 19.71
N SER A 144 48.45 -60.18 20.61
CA SER A 144 47.35 -61.12 20.43
C SER A 144 46.22 -60.40 19.65
N PRO A 145 45.42 -61.07 18.80
CA PRO A 145 44.65 -60.45 17.71
C PRO A 145 43.57 -59.43 18.08
N TYR A 146 43.23 -59.20 19.35
CA TYR A 146 42.22 -58.20 19.73
C TYR A 146 42.89 -56.87 20.12
N ALA A 147 42.75 -55.88 19.25
CA ALA A 147 43.36 -54.56 19.37
C ALA A 147 42.87 -53.80 20.62
N LEU A 148 43.73 -53.75 21.65
CA LEU A 148 43.48 -53.07 22.92
C LEU A 148 43.16 -51.57 22.79
N SER A 149 43.50 -50.95 21.65
CA SER A 149 43.26 -49.53 21.36
C SER A 149 41.86 -49.20 20.83
N LEU A 150 40.90 -50.14 20.84
CA LEU A 150 39.51 -49.91 20.38
C LEU A 150 38.46 -50.20 21.47
N GLN A 151 38.86 -50.28 22.73
CA GLN A 151 37.94 -50.39 23.86
C GLN A 151 37.21 -49.05 24.13
N PRO A 152 36.05 -49.06 24.83
CA PRO A 152 35.41 -47.83 25.31
C PRO A 152 36.41 -46.91 26.03
N GLY A 153 36.48 -45.65 25.63
CA GLY A 153 37.44 -44.68 26.19
C GLY A 153 38.84 -44.68 25.56
N ALA A 154 39.05 -45.40 24.45
CA ALA A 154 40.29 -45.34 23.69
C ALA A 154 40.66 -43.90 23.30
N VAL A 155 41.93 -43.51 23.51
CA VAL A 155 42.50 -42.22 23.13
C VAL A 155 43.57 -42.47 22.06
N ILE A 156 43.34 -41.97 20.85
CA ILE A 156 44.31 -42.06 19.75
C ILE A 156 45.10 -40.75 19.70
N VAL A 157 46.38 -40.80 20.07
CA VAL A 157 47.31 -39.65 20.02
C VAL A 157 48.44 -39.96 19.07
N GLY A 158 48.71 -39.05 18.14
CA GLY A 158 49.83 -39.14 17.21
C GLY A 158 50.21 -37.76 16.71
N SER A 159 51.37 -37.64 16.08
CA SER A 159 51.77 -36.44 15.34
C SER A 159 51.90 -36.82 13.89
N VAL A 160 51.20 -36.10 13.02
CA VAL A 160 51.37 -36.24 11.58
C VAL A 160 52.37 -35.16 11.17
N GLY A 161 53.50 -35.57 10.56
CA GLY A 161 54.45 -34.61 10.00
C GLY A 161 53.78 -33.78 8.90
N GLN A 162 54.23 -32.53 8.68
CA GLN A 162 53.76 -31.70 7.59
C GLN A 162 54.10 -32.37 6.24
N VAL A 163 53.21 -33.22 5.75
CA VAL A 163 53.31 -33.79 4.40
C VAL A 163 52.32 -33.03 3.54
N GLN A 164 52.80 -32.53 2.41
CA GLN A 164 52.11 -31.64 1.46
C GLN A 164 50.91 -32.26 0.73
N ASN A 165 50.34 -33.34 1.25
CA ASN A 165 49.15 -34.01 0.75
C ASN A 165 48.17 -34.21 1.92
N ALA A 166 47.01 -33.56 1.84
CA ALA A 166 45.95 -33.46 2.86
C ALA A 166 45.33 -34.79 3.35
N ALA A 167 45.89 -35.94 2.96
CA ALA A 167 45.38 -37.27 3.31
C ALA A 167 46.03 -37.89 4.56
N SER A 168 46.87 -37.14 5.28
CA SER A 168 47.53 -37.66 6.48
C SER A 168 46.81 -37.15 7.74
N GLY A 169 46.13 -38.05 8.45
CA GLY A 169 45.44 -37.77 9.71
C GLY A 169 45.86 -38.76 10.80
N ILE A 170 45.72 -38.38 12.08
CA ILE A 170 45.96 -39.29 13.22
C ILE A 170 45.04 -40.51 13.13
N LEU A 171 43.81 -40.31 12.64
CA LEU A 171 42.87 -41.34 12.23
C LEU A 171 42.50 -41.08 10.77
N ASN A 172 42.89 -41.98 9.88
CA ASN A 172 42.50 -41.96 8.46
C ASN A 172 41.63 -43.18 8.15
N LEU A 173 40.45 -42.96 7.59
CA LEU A 173 39.47 -43.99 7.31
C LEU A 173 39.04 -43.87 5.84
N THR A 174 39.20 -44.95 5.08
CA THR A 174 38.75 -45.03 3.69
C THR A 174 37.65 -46.07 3.59
N ASN A 175 36.45 -45.64 3.18
CA ASN A 175 35.34 -46.54 2.89
C ASN A 175 35.13 -46.62 1.38
N ASN A 176 35.43 -47.78 0.79
CA ASN A 176 35.21 -48.06 -0.63
C ASN A 176 33.82 -48.67 -0.91
N GLY A 177 33.00 -48.85 0.13
CA GLY A 177 31.62 -49.32 0.04
C GLY A 177 30.59 -48.17 0.08
N THR A 178 29.31 -48.53 0.03
CA THR A 178 28.18 -47.58 0.01
C THR A 178 27.64 -47.21 1.39
N GLY A 179 28.11 -47.88 2.45
CA GLY A 179 27.69 -47.63 3.83
C GLY A 179 28.33 -46.37 4.45
N PRO A 180 27.99 -46.02 5.70
CA PRO A 180 28.68 -44.96 6.42
C PRO A 180 30.13 -45.35 6.72
N GLY A 181 31.08 -44.43 6.48
CA GLY A 181 32.47 -44.63 6.88
C GLY A 181 32.66 -44.60 8.40
N ILE A 182 31.86 -43.80 9.11
CA ILE A 182 31.79 -43.73 10.57
C ILE A 182 30.33 -43.63 10.97
N THR A 183 29.90 -44.43 11.94
CA THR A 183 28.59 -44.32 12.60
C THR A 183 28.80 -43.98 14.06
N VAL A 184 28.20 -42.90 14.55
CA VAL A 184 28.23 -42.51 15.97
C VAL A 184 26.82 -42.44 16.51
N ASN A 185 26.52 -43.29 17.51
CA ASN A 185 25.26 -43.29 18.23
C ASN A 185 25.50 -42.71 19.63
N SER A 186 25.10 -41.45 19.85
CA SER A 186 25.28 -40.76 21.13
C SER A 186 24.02 -39.98 21.51
N ALA A 187 23.64 -40.03 22.79
CA ALA A 187 22.47 -39.32 23.30
C ALA A 187 22.72 -37.81 23.52
N VAL A 188 23.98 -37.36 23.53
CA VAL A 188 24.34 -35.98 23.91
C VAL A 188 25.23 -35.32 22.86
N ARG A 189 26.40 -35.90 22.58
CA ARG A 189 27.37 -35.37 21.61
C ARG A 189 27.97 -36.53 20.82
N GLY A 190 27.76 -36.54 19.51
CA GLY A 190 28.38 -37.53 18.61
C GLY A 190 29.86 -37.22 18.40
N VAL A 191 30.15 -36.05 17.82
CA VAL A 191 31.51 -35.58 17.55
C VAL A 191 31.73 -34.24 18.24
N TYR A 192 32.85 -34.10 18.94
CA TYR A 192 33.28 -32.84 19.55
C TYR A 192 34.70 -32.51 19.08
N VAL A 193 34.88 -31.33 18.51
CA VAL A 193 36.17 -30.81 18.05
C VAL A 193 36.58 -29.67 18.98
N GLY A 194 37.75 -29.80 19.63
CA GLY A 194 38.25 -28.87 20.66
C GLY A 194 39.05 -27.69 20.11
N THR A 195 40.03 -27.21 20.88
CA THR A 195 40.86 -26.04 20.55
C THR A 195 41.85 -26.30 19.41
N GLY A 196 41.96 -25.35 18.47
CA GLY A 196 43.12 -25.23 17.58
C GLY A 196 43.00 -25.92 16.22
N SER A 197 42.05 -25.50 15.38
CA SER A 197 42.11 -25.87 13.96
C SER A 197 41.74 -24.70 13.06
N ILE A 198 42.48 -24.61 11.95
CA ILE A 198 42.14 -23.78 10.78
C ILE A 198 40.78 -24.22 10.20
N ALA A 199 40.44 -25.52 10.32
CA ALA A 199 39.13 -26.08 9.97
C ALA A 199 38.72 -27.18 10.98
N GLY A 200 37.56 -27.03 11.63
CA GLY A 200 37.05 -28.03 12.59
C GLY A 200 36.48 -29.28 11.91
N MET A 201 35.74 -29.10 10.83
CA MET A 201 35.23 -30.15 9.93
C MET A 201 35.36 -29.64 8.50
N GLN A 202 36.13 -30.34 7.67
CA GLN A 202 36.28 -30.06 6.25
C GLN A 202 35.61 -31.18 5.45
N VAL A 203 34.85 -30.81 4.42
CA VAL A 203 34.19 -31.74 3.51
C VAL A 203 34.47 -31.30 2.08
N ASP A 204 35.19 -32.14 1.34
CA ASP A 204 35.60 -31.86 -0.05
C ASP A 204 34.86 -32.79 -1.02
N ASN A 205 34.39 -32.24 -2.15
CA ASN A 205 33.75 -32.98 -3.26
C ASN A 205 32.62 -33.95 -2.86
N ALA A 206 31.74 -33.53 -1.96
CA ALA A 206 30.59 -34.34 -1.54
C ALA A 206 29.31 -33.90 -2.24
N ASP A 207 28.47 -34.87 -2.65
CA ASP A 207 27.09 -34.60 -3.12
C ASP A 207 26.25 -33.95 -2.02
N LEU A 208 26.45 -34.38 -0.77
CA LEU A 208 25.88 -33.79 0.44
C LEU A 208 27.01 -33.55 1.45
N GLY A 209 27.17 -32.30 1.89
CA GLY A 209 28.14 -31.94 2.93
C GLY A 209 27.67 -32.37 4.32
N VAL A 210 27.15 -31.43 5.10
CA VAL A 210 26.55 -31.70 6.42
C VAL A 210 25.04 -31.86 6.27
N PHE A 211 24.53 -33.07 6.46
CA PHE A 211 23.09 -33.37 6.40
C PHE A 211 22.54 -33.64 7.81
N VAL A 212 21.51 -32.89 8.21
CA VAL A 212 20.91 -32.95 9.55
C VAL A 212 19.43 -33.27 9.44
N VAL A 213 18.97 -34.29 10.16
CA VAL A 213 17.56 -34.75 10.18
C VAL A 213 17.02 -34.71 11.60
N ASN A 214 15.84 -34.13 11.79
CA ASN A 214 15.12 -34.08 13.09
C ASN A 214 15.93 -33.50 14.26
N ALA A 215 16.71 -32.43 14.03
CA ALA A 215 17.47 -31.77 15.09
C ALA A 215 16.68 -30.63 15.74
N ARG A 216 16.87 -30.44 17.05
CA ARG A 216 16.38 -29.25 17.77
C ARG A 216 17.08 -27.98 17.30
N ASN A 217 18.39 -28.07 17.03
CA ASN A 217 19.21 -27.03 16.41
C ASN A 217 20.03 -27.69 15.28
N GLY A 218 19.95 -27.17 14.05
CA GLY A 218 20.64 -27.73 12.90
C GLY A 218 22.11 -27.33 12.83
N PHE A 219 22.37 -26.07 12.48
CA PHE A 219 23.69 -25.47 12.40
C PHE A 219 23.74 -24.21 13.27
N LEU A 220 24.64 -24.18 14.26
CA LEU A 220 24.77 -23.07 15.20
C LEU A 220 26.21 -22.55 15.19
N VAL A 221 26.35 -21.24 14.94
CA VAL A 221 27.62 -20.52 15.09
C VAL A 221 27.45 -19.53 16.23
N GLN A 222 28.13 -19.78 17.36
CA GLN A 222 28.05 -18.89 18.53
C GLN A 222 28.97 -17.67 18.40
N THR A 223 30.16 -17.87 17.82
CA THR A 223 31.13 -16.79 17.60
C THR A 223 31.94 -17.12 16.36
N ALA A 224 31.99 -16.17 15.42
CA ALA A 224 32.93 -16.17 14.32
C ALA A 224 33.72 -14.86 14.36
N THR A 225 35.05 -14.94 14.26
CA THR A 225 35.91 -13.74 14.21
C THR A 225 35.98 -13.15 12.80
N GLU A 226 35.62 -13.94 11.79
CA GLU A 226 35.52 -13.55 10.39
C GLU A 226 34.10 -13.86 9.88
N ASN A 227 33.95 -14.84 8.98
CA ASN A 227 32.66 -15.23 8.42
C ASN A 227 32.01 -16.35 9.25
N GLY A 228 30.74 -16.16 9.63
CA GLY A 228 29.96 -17.21 10.29
C GLY A 228 29.50 -18.29 9.30
N VAL A 229 28.87 -17.88 8.19
CA VAL A 229 28.50 -18.73 7.05
C VAL A 229 28.96 -18.03 5.78
N GLN A 230 29.88 -18.64 5.05
CA GLN A 230 30.39 -18.13 3.78
C GLN A 230 30.05 -19.10 2.65
N VAL A 231 29.48 -18.59 1.56
CA VAL A 231 29.22 -19.34 0.34
C VAL A 231 29.91 -18.62 -0.81
N ASN A 232 30.98 -19.20 -1.34
CA ASN A 232 31.77 -18.56 -2.41
C ASN A 232 31.13 -18.70 -3.80
N SER A 233 30.57 -19.87 -4.09
CA SER A 233 29.86 -20.15 -5.34
C SER A 233 28.84 -21.26 -5.09
N ALA A 234 27.60 -21.01 -5.48
CA ALA A 234 26.53 -21.99 -5.43
C ALA A 234 25.45 -21.65 -6.45
N LEU A 235 24.77 -22.67 -6.98
CA LEU A 235 23.55 -22.45 -7.76
C LEU A 235 22.42 -21.86 -6.88
N ASN A 236 22.34 -22.34 -5.64
CA ASN A 236 21.49 -21.80 -4.58
C ASN A 236 22.34 -21.69 -3.31
N GLY A 237 22.43 -20.49 -2.71
CA GLY A 237 23.21 -20.28 -1.47
C GLY A 237 22.53 -20.91 -0.26
N ILE A 238 21.83 -20.09 0.54
CA ILE A 238 21.04 -20.56 1.68
C ILE A 238 19.58 -20.67 1.26
N ARG A 239 19.02 -21.88 1.27
CA ARG A 239 17.61 -22.13 0.93
C ARG A 239 16.84 -22.62 2.14
N VAL A 240 15.78 -21.89 2.51
CA VAL A 240 14.83 -22.28 3.56
C VAL A 240 13.50 -22.64 2.91
N LEU A 241 13.07 -23.90 3.04
CA LEU A 241 11.82 -24.40 2.45
C LEU A 241 10.58 -24.00 3.26
N SER A 242 10.67 -24.09 4.58
CA SER A 242 9.60 -23.75 5.51
C SER A 242 10.23 -23.41 6.86
N ALA A 243 9.83 -22.27 7.42
CA ALA A 243 10.20 -21.84 8.76
C ALA A 243 9.19 -20.80 9.26
N ASN A 244 8.98 -20.72 10.57
CA ASN A 244 8.31 -19.57 11.19
C ASN A 244 9.16 -18.29 11.04
N THR A 245 10.47 -18.43 10.95
CA THR A 245 11.43 -17.34 10.72
C THR A 245 12.57 -17.87 9.86
N GLY A 246 12.72 -17.34 8.64
CA GLY A 246 13.75 -17.77 7.70
C GLY A 246 15.12 -17.18 8.03
N LEU A 247 15.23 -15.86 7.95
CA LEU A 247 16.42 -15.09 8.34
C LEU A 247 16.00 -14.07 9.41
N ARG A 248 16.70 -14.08 10.55
CA ARG A 248 16.54 -13.07 11.61
C ARG A 248 17.90 -12.48 11.95
N VAL A 249 17.95 -11.16 11.96
CA VAL A 249 19.11 -10.40 12.41
C VAL A 249 18.64 -9.54 13.58
N ASP A 250 19.02 -9.89 14.81
CA ASP A 250 18.63 -9.14 16.01
C ASP A 250 19.38 -7.81 16.12
N SER A 251 20.66 -7.81 15.77
CA SER A 251 21.50 -6.62 15.74
C SER A 251 22.61 -6.80 14.72
N ALA A 252 22.85 -5.77 13.91
CA ALA A 252 24.02 -5.64 13.05
C ALA A 252 24.67 -4.29 13.33
N ASN A 253 25.99 -4.28 13.53
CA ASN A 253 26.72 -3.04 13.82
C ASN A 253 26.82 -2.11 12.60
N LEU A 254 26.74 -2.67 11.38
CA LEU A 254 26.89 -1.91 10.13
C LEU A 254 25.80 -2.27 9.10
N ILE A 255 25.77 -3.51 8.61
CA ILE A 255 24.80 -3.97 7.61
C ILE A 255 24.17 -5.29 8.05
N GLY A 256 22.84 -5.37 8.02
CA GLY A 256 22.10 -6.61 8.31
C GLY A 256 22.02 -7.55 7.10
N VAL A 257 21.64 -7.02 5.93
CA VAL A 257 21.60 -7.75 4.65
C VAL A 257 22.20 -6.84 3.59
N ASP A 258 23.29 -7.29 2.95
CA ASP A 258 23.96 -6.57 1.85
C ASP A 258 23.82 -7.36 0.54
N VAL A 259 23.44 -6.68 -0.54
CA VAL A 259 23.43 -7.24 -1.89
C VAL A 259 24.10 -6.22 -2.83
N GLN A 260 25.39 -6.45 -3.11
CA GLN A 260 26.20 -5.51 -3.91
C GLN A 260 25.85 -5.53 -5.40
N SER A 261 25.53 -6.71 -5.94
CA SER A 261 25.14 -6.88 -7.33
C SER A 261 24.26 -8.12 -7.47
N ALA A 262 23.16 -7.97 -8.20
CA ALA A 262 22.28 -9.06 -8.59
C ALA A 262 22.02 -8.97 -10.09
N GLY A 263 22.11 -10.11 -10.80
CA GLY A 263 21.71 -10.19 -12.21
C GLY A 263 20.20 -10.08 -12.43
N GLY A 264 19.41 -10.12 -11.35
CA GLY A 264 17.95 -9.96 -11.32
C GLY A 264 17.53 -9.22 -10.05
N ALA A 265 16.54 -9.74 -9.31
CA ALA A 265 16.15 -9.15 -8.03
C ALA A 265 17.16 -9.50 -6.92
N GLY A 266 17.62 -8.48 -6.16
CA GLY A 266 18.48 -8.69 -5.00
C GLY A 266 17.73 -9.25 -3.79
N VAL A 267 16.59 -8.64 -3.45
CA VAL A 267 15.62 -9.15 -2.47
C VAL A 267 14.27 -9.25 -3.17
N PHE A 268 13.69 -10.46 -3.22
CA PHE A 268 12.43 -10.73 -3.90
C PHE A 268 11.43 -11.39 -2.96
N VAL A 269 10.24 -10.83 -2.87
CA VAL A 269 9.10 -11.37 -2.10
C VAL A 269 7.95 -11.61 -3.07
N ASN A 270 7.68 -12.87 -3.41
CA ASN A 270 6.61 -13.21 -4.36
C ASN A 270 5.22 -12.94 -3.80
N ALA A 271 5.01 -13.25 -2.51
CA ALA A 271 3.77 -13.00 -1.79
C ALA A 271 4.07 -12.85 -0.30
N ALA A 272 3.50 -11.84 0.34
CA ALA A 272 3.50 -11.68 1.78
C ALA A 272 2.05 -11.77 2.29
N GLY A 273 1.83 -12.51 3.39
CA GLY A 273 0.51 -12.54 4.03
C GLY A 273 0.13 -11.19 4.67
N ASN A 274 1.13 -10.48 5.20
CA ASN A 274 1.02 -9.13 5.74
C ASN A 274 2.03 -8.21 5.02
N ASN A 275 3.07 -7.74 5.70
CA ASN A 275 4.08 -6.84 5.14
C ASN A 275 5.18 -7.62 4.39
N GLY A 276 5.52 -7.19 3.16
CA GLY A 276 6.70 -7.70 2.44
C GLY A 276 8.01 -7.10 2.94
N LEU A 277 8.02 -5.78 3.15
CA LEU A 277 9.09 -5.02 3.79
C LEU A 277 8.46 -4.09 4.83
N GLN A 278 8.87 -4.21 6.10
CA GLN A 278 8.41 -3.34 7.18
C GLN A 278 9.60 -2.72 7.88
N VAL A 279 9.60 -1.40 7.99
CA VAL A 279 10.57 -0.63 8.77
C VAL A 279 9.81 0.03 9.92
N GLY A 280 10.04 -0.43 11.14
CA GLY A 280 9.34 0.09 12.32
C GLY A 280 9.82 1.48 12.74
N SER A 281 11.14 1.70 12.71
CA SER A 281 11.77 3.00 12.96
C SER A 281 13.11 3.02 12.23
N ALA A 282 13.41 4.11 11.54
CA ALA A 282 14.71 4.36 10.94
C ALA A 282 15.30 5.66 11.55
N GLY A 283 16.59 5.64 11.91
CA GLY A 283 17.27 6.86 12.36
C GLY A 283 17.48 7.86 11.22
N ASN A 284 17.62 7.36 9.99
CA ASN A 284 17.71 8.14 8.75
C ASN A 284 16.63 7.64 7.77
N ASN A 285 17.02 7.15 6.59
CA ASN A 285 16.09 6.64 5.58
C ASN A 285 15.62 5.21 5.92
N GLY A 286 14.31 4.96 5.88
CA GLY A 286 13.76 3.61 5.96
C GLY A 286 13.93 2.82 4.65
N LEU A 287 13.71 3.48 3.52
CA LEU A 287 13.97 2.98 2.17
C LEU A 287 14.63 4.11 1.37
N GLN A 288 15.84 3.86 0.84
CA GLN A 288 16.57 4.84 0.02
C GLN A 288 16.92 4.21 -1.32
N VAL A 289 16.59 4.92 -2.40
CA VAL A 289 17.01 4.60 -3.76
C VAL A 289 17.88 5.75 -4.26
N GLN A 290 19.19 5.51 -4.42
CA GLN A 290 20.13 6.56 -4.87
C GLN A 290 20.02 6.84 -6.37
N SER A 291 19.81 5.79 -7.17
CA SER A 291 19.59 5.87 -8.60
C SER A 291 18.89 4.60 -9.06
N ALA A 292 17.89 4.75 -9.93
CA ALA A 292 17.22 3.63 -10.59
C ALA A 292 17.26 3.87 -12.10
N GLY A 293 17.68 2.86 -12.87
CA GLY A 293 17.59 2.89 -14.34
C GLY A 293 16.15 2.75 -14.86
N GLY A 294 15.19 2.45 -13.97
CA GLY A 294 13.75 2.37 -14.19
C GLY A 294 13.00 2.88 -12.94
N ASN A 295 11.91 2.22 -12.54
CA ASN A 295 11.18 2.62 -11.32
C ASN A 295 11.99 2.31 -10.05
N GLY A 296 12.12 3.28 -9.14
CA GLY A 296 12.79 3.09 -7.84
C GLY A 296 11.92 2.34 -6.82
N VAL A 297 10.66 2.73 -6.69
CA VAL A 297 9.63 2.04 -5.90
C VAL A 297 8.36 2.00 -6.74
N GLN A 298 7.90 0.80 -7.12
CA GLN A 298 6.72 0.59 -7.94
C GLN A 298 5.71 -0.27 -7.19
N VAL A 299 4.44 0.16 -7.19
CA VAL A 299 3.31 -0.58 -6.62
C VAL A 299 2.28 -0.78 -7.72
N ASP A 300 2.26 -1.99 -8.32
CA ASP A 300 1.36 -2.30 -9.45
C ASP A 300 -0.10 -2.46 -9.03
N ALA A 301 -0.33 -3.05 -7.84
CA ALA A 301 -1.65 -3.20 -7.26
C ALA A 301 -1.56 -3.26 -5.74
N ALA A 302 -2.41 -2.49 -5.06
CA ALA A 302 -2.60 -2.55 -3.61
C ALA A 302 -4.08 -2.82 -3.32
N VAL A 303 -4.35 -3.86 -2.52
CA VAL A 303 -5.73 -4.19 -2.09
C VAL A 303 -6.24 -3.24 -0.99
N ASN A 304 -5.33 -2.54 -0.31
CA ASN A 304 -5.59 -1.48 0.67
C ASN A 304 -4.75 -0.23 0.28
N SER A 305 -3.91 0.29 1.17
CA SER A 305 -2.99 1.40 0.86
C SER A 305 -1.73 0.90 0.13
N GLY A 306 -1.39 1.50 -1.02
CA GLY A 306 -0.15 1.18 -1.76
C GLY A 306 1.11 1.83 -1.18
N PHE A 307 0.98 3.06 -0.69
CA PHE A 307 2.01 3.80 0.03
C PHE A 307 1.31 4.60 1.14
N SER A 308 1.71 4.41 2.40
CA SER A 308 1.09 5.08 3.55
C SER A 308 2.16 5.56 4.52
N VAL A 309 2.06 6.84 4.90
CA VAL A 309 2.93 7.50 5.88
C VAL A 309 2.03 8.02 7.00
N ASN A 310 2.03 7.34 8.15
CA ASN A 310 1.15 7.68 9.28
C ASN A 310 1.58 8.96 10.02
N THR A 311 2.90 9.18 10.15
CA THR A 311 3.49 10.37 10.79
C THR A 311 4.89 10.56 10.23
N ALA A 312 5.20 11.73 9.72
CA ALA A 312 6.54 12.10 9.29
C ALA A 312 7.12 13.15 10.26
N GLY A 313 8.36 12.96 10.70
CA GLY A 313 9.06 13.94 11.54
C GLY A 313 9.69 15.10 10.75
N GLN A 314 9.85 14.91 9.44
CA GLN A 314 10.16 15.92 8.41
C GLN A 314 9.17 15.70 7.25
N ASP A 315 9.56 15.90 5.98
CA ASP A 315 8.65 15.67 4.85
C ASP A 315 8.29 14.18 4.70
N GLY A 316 7.02 13.89 4.40
CA GLY A 316 6.52 12.50 4.25
C GLY A 316 6.96 11.85 2.94
N LEU A 317 7.01 12.63 1.87
CA LEU A 317 7.54 12.27 0.55
C LEU A 317 8.19 13.51 -0.08
N PHE A 318 9.52 13.53 -0.15
CA PHE A 318 10.31 14.63 -0.74
C PHE A 318 10.98 14.19 -2.04
N VAL A 319 10.66 14.86 -3.15
CA VAL A 319 11.27 14.60 -4.47
C VAL A 319 11.96 15.87 -4.95
N CYS A 320 13.30 15.91 -4.83
CA CYS A 320 14.10 17.11 -5.14
C CYS A 320 14.24 17.38 -6.66
N ALA A 321 14.24 16.35 -7.50
CA ALA A 321 14.43 16.53 -8.94
C ALA A 321 13.79 15.41 -9.76
N THR A 322 12.94 15.77 -10.71
CA THR A 322 12.49 14.93 -11.83
C THR A 322 13.09 15.47 -13.12
N GLY A 323 14.35 15.15 -13.43
CA GLY A 323 14.98 15.53 -14.70
C GLY A 323 16.23 16.42 -14.58
N SER A 324 16.68 16.94 -15.72
CA SER A 324 17.95 17.67 -15.85
C SER A 324 17.70 19.16 -16.01
N LEU A 325 17.66 19.92 -14.90
CA LEU A 325 18.24 21.27 -14.74
C LEU A 325 17.90 21.87 -13.36
N THR A 326 18.96 22.33 -12.68
CA THR A 326 19.03 23.19 -11.47
C THR A 326 18.95 22.55 -10.08
N THR A 327 19.77 23.13 -9.19
CA THR A 327 20.04 22.75 -7.81
C THR A 327 18.93 23.21 -6.86
N CYS A 328 18.36 22.30 -6.07
CA CYS A 328 17.48 22.64 -4.96
C CYS A 328 18.27 23.43 -3.89
N ALA A 329 17.76 24.58 -3.45
CA ALA A 329 18.26 25.29 -2.26
C ALA A 329 17.46 24.82 -1.02
N PRO A 330 18.09 24.29 0.03
CA PRO A 330 17.42 23.68 1.18
C PRO A 330 17.04 24.75 2.22
N ASN A 331 16.24 25.74 1.83
CA ASN A 331 15.93 26.86 2.71
C ASN A 331 14.50 27.38 2.61
N ASN A 332 13.54 26.53 2.97
CA ASN A 332 12.42 26.98 3.77
C ASN A 332 12.27 26.04 4.97
N SER A 333 12.07 26.62 6.15
CA SER A 333 11.90 25.91 7.41
C SER A 333 10.45 25.45 7.59
N LEU A 334 9.80 25.02 6.51
CA LEU A 334 8.40 24.65 6.46
C LEU A 334 8.31 23.17 6.12
N HIS A 335 7.68 22.39 7.01
CA HIS A 335 7.54 20.95 6.89
C HIS A 335 6.29 20.64 6.09
N ASN A 336 6.43 19.94 4.96
CA ASN A 336 5.33 19.67 4.04
C ASN A 336 5.05 18.15 3.93
N GLY A 337 3.79 17.76 3.75
CA GLY A 337 3.42 16.35 3.65
C GLY A 337 4.00 15.67 2.40
N VAL A 338 3.80 16.30 1.24
CA VAL A 338 4.31 15.87 -0.06
C VAL A 338 4.81 17.12 -0.80
N GLU A 339 6.11 17.17 -1.13
CA GLU A 339 6.70 18.27 -1.89
C GLU A 339 7.40 17.72 -3.15
N ILE A 340 6.96 18.21 -4.31
CA ILE A 340 7.51 17.86 -5.62
C ILE A 340 7.96 19.16 -6.30
N ALA A 341 9.27 19.43 -6.28
CA ALA A 341 9.83 20.61 -6.92
C ALA A 341 10.09 20.35 -8.42
N ASN A 342 9.73 21.33 -9.28
CA ASN A 342 10.04 21.32 -10.72
C ASN A 342 9.51 20.11 -11.50
N ALA A 343 8.24 19.73 -11.33
CA ALA A 343 7.61 18.71 -12.18
C ALA A 343 7.54 19.17 -13.64
N GLU A 344 8.15 18.44 -14.58
CA GLU A 344 8.11 18.76 -16.03
C GLU A 344 6.70 18.53 -16.64
N HIS A 345 5.85 17.77 -15.95
CA HIS A 345 4.46 17.45 -16.30
C HIS A 345 3.55 17.54 -15.07
N TYR A 346 2.67 16.56 -14.82
CA TYR A 346 1.77 16.56 -13.66
C TYR A 346 2.52 16.18 -12.38
N GLY A 347 2.41 16.99 -11.31
CA GLY A 347 2.92 16.63 -9.98
C GLY A 347 2.13 15.49 -9.32
N LEU A 348 0.84 15.39 -9.62
CA LEU A 348 -0.06 14.30 -9.20
C LEU A 348 -1.05 13.99 -10.32
N TRP A 349 -1.08 12.75 -10.83
CA TRP A 349 -2.01 12.31 -11.88
C TRP A 349 -2.81 11.08 -11.43
N VAL A 350 -4.13 11.24 -11.32
CA VAL A 350 -5.08 10.15 -11.00
C VAL A 350 -5.93 9.85 -12.24
N THR A 351 -5.85 8.63 -12.79
CA THR A 351 -6.57 8.25 -14.03
C THR A 351 -7.93 7.61 -13.78
N ASN A 352 -8.10 6.86 -12.68
CA ASN A 352 -9.36 6.24 -12.30
C ASN A 352 -9.50 6.20 -10.78
N ALA A 353 -10.38 7.02 -10.21
CA ALA A 353 -10.69 7.05 -8.78
C ALA A 353 -12.05 6.38 -8.54
N GLY A 354 -12.09 5.36 -7.69
CA GLY A 354 -13.34 4.63 -7.40
C GLY A 354 -14.29 5.38 -6.45
N ALA A 355 -13.75 6.14 -5.49
CA ALA A 355 -14.51 6.98 -4.57
C ALA A 355 -13.94 8.42 -4.61
N ASP A 356 -12.81 8.66 -3.95
CA ASP A 356 -12.11 9.95 -3.96
C ASP A 356 -10.73 9.82 -4.61
N GLY A 357 -10.37 10.74 -5.52
CA GLY A 357 -9.03 10.79 -6.13
C GLY A 357 -7.97 11.38 -5.20
N VAL A 358 -8.32 12.47 -4.52
CA VAL A 358 -7.52 13.14 -3.48
C VAL A 358 -8.48 13.53 -2.36
N PHE A 359 -8.33 12.92 -1.18
CA PHE A 359 -9.19 13.19 -0.01
C PHE A 359 -8.39 13.84 1.12
N ILE A 360 -8.89 14.96 1.64
CA ILE A 360 -8.29 15.71 2.75
C ILE A 360 -9.34 15.82 3.86
N ASP A 361 -9.19 15.02 4.93
CA ASP A 361 -10.17 14.93 6.02
C ASP A 361 -10.16 16.16 6.95
N ASN A 362 -8.96 16.65 7.28
CA ASN A 362 -8.77 17.83 8.12
C ASN A 362 -7.48 18.58 7.72
N ALA A 363 -7.62 19.83 7.31
CA ALA A 363 -6.51 20.74 7.09
C ALA A 363 -6.50 21.80 8.21
N GLY A 364 -5.39 21.94 8.93
CA GLY A 364 -5.25 22.92 10.00
C GLY A 364 -5.23 24.37 9.51
N ASP A 365 -4.71 24.58 8.30
CA ASP A 365 -4.67 25.87 7.59
C ASP A 365 -5.27 25.71 6.17
N THR A 366 -4.44 25.60 5.12
CA THR A 366 -4.89 25.42 3.72
C THR A 366 -4.82 23.96 3.30
N GLY A 367 -5.92 23.41 2.75
CA GLY A 367 -5.96 22.04 2.23
C GLY A 367 -5.26 21.88 0.87
N LEU A 368 -5.51 22.81 -0.06
CA LEU A 368 -4.89 22.87 -1.39
C LEU A 368 -4.56 24.31 -1.73
N GLU A 369 -3.28 24.61 -2.00
CA GLU A 369 -2.80 25.93 -2.41
C GLU A 369 -2.13 25.86 -3.78
N VAL A 370 -2.48 26.77 -4.69
CA VAL A 370 -1.85 26.92 -6.01
C VAL A 370 -1.29 28.33 -6.11
N TRP A 371 0.03 28.49 -5.93
CA TRP A 371 0.68 29.81 -5.91
C TRP A 371 0.70 30.46 -7.29
N GLN A 372 1.11 29.72 -8.32
CA GLN A 372 1.19 30.20 -9.69
C GLN A 372 0.92 29.06 -10.68
N ALA A 373 -0.14 29.21 -11.48
CA ALA A 373 -0.43 28.31 -12.59
C ALA A 373 -0.10 29.02 -13.91
N GLY A 374 0.62 28.33 -14.81
CA GLY A 374 0.84 28.80 -16.19
C GLY A 374 -0.41 28.66 -17.08
N GLY A 375 -1.38 27.83 -16.64
CA GLY A 375 -2.71 27.63 -17.21
C GLY A 375 -3.75 27.58 -16.09
N ASP A 376 -4.66 26.62 -16.13
CA ASP A 376 -5.68 26.43 -15.08
C ASP A 376 -5.05 25.83 -13.81
N GLY A 377 -5.34 26.41 -12.65
CA GLY A 377 -4.85 25.90 -11.35
C GLY A 377 -5.54 24.61 -10.91
N ILE A 378 -6.85 24.52 -11.17
CA ILE A 378 -7.68 23.32 -11.00
C ILE A 378 -8.54 23.21 -12.27
N ASP A 379 -8.28 22.20 -13.10
CA ASP A 379 -9.06 21.91 -14.32
C ASP A 379 -9.84 20.61 -14.17
N ILE A 380 -11.15 20.67 -14.42
CA ILE A 380 -12.06 19.52 -14.36
C ILE A 380 -12.78 19.43 -15.70
N VAL A 381 -12.29 18.55 -16.56
CA VAL A 381 -12.83 18.35 -17.92
C VAL A 381 -14.23 17.74 -17.89
N SER A 382 -14.47 16.80 -16.97
CA SER A 382 -15.80 16.22 -16.74
C SER A 382 -15.91 15.65 -15.33
N ALA A 383 -17.08 15.82 -14.72
CA ALA A 383 -17.47 15.19 -13.46
C ALA A 383 -18.82 14.49 -13.67
N ALA A 384 -18.97 13.27 -13.14
CA ALA A 384 -20.24 12.54 -13.19
C ALA A 384 -21.26 13.09 -12.17
N ASP A 385 -20.76 13.54 -11.01
CA ASP A 385 -21.50 14.22 -9.94
C ASP A 385 -21.00 15.67 -9.79
N ASP A 386 -20.62 16.11 -8.58
CA ASP A 386 -20.08 17.44 -8.33
C ASP A 386 -18.58 17.53 -8.66
N GLY A 387 -18.14 18.56 -9.38
CA GLY A 387 -16.72 18.77 -9.70
C GLY A 387 -15.91 19.33 -8.52
N VAL A 388 -16.36 20.47 -7.97
CA VAL A 388 -15.81 21.07 -6.74
C VAL A 388 -16.95 21.28 -5.76
N GLN A 389 -16.94 20.54 -4.65
CA GLN A 389 -17.96 20.63 -3.60
C GLN A 389 -17.35 21.17 -2.30
N VAL A 390 -17.98 22.19 -1.72
CA VAL A 390 -17.60 22.73 -0.41
C VAL A 390 -18.77 22.63 0.56
N ARG A 391 -18.66 21.72 1.53
CA ARG A 391 -19.74 21.42 2.48
C ARG A 391 -19.85 22.41 3.64
N SER A 392 -18.70 22.89 4.14
CA SER A 392 -18.63 23.89 5.20
C SER A 392 -17.32 24.67 5.08
N ALA A 393 -17.40 25.98 4.89
CA ALA A 393 -16.23 26.85 4.86
C ALA A 393 -16.61 28.28 5.26
N ILE A 394 -15.64 29.02 5.81
CA ILE A 394 -15.76 30.47 6.01
C ILE A 394 -15.80 31.16 4.64
N ASN A 395 -14.96 30.70 3.70
CA ASN A 395 -14.96 31.08 2.29
C ASN A 395 -14.96 29.81 1.44
N GLY A 396 -16.00 29.57 0.64
CA GLY A 396 -16.08 28.37 -0.21
C GLY A 396 -15.11 28.43 -1.39
N LEU A 397 -15.09 29.56 -2.10
CA LEU A 397 -14.14 29.85 -3.17
C LEU A 397 -13.75 31.33 -3.05
N HIS A 398 -12.46 31.60 -2.80
CA HIS A 398 -11.92 32.96 -2.72
C HIS A 398 -11.01 33.21 -3.91
N VAL A 399 -11.38 34.17 -4.76
CA VAL A 399 -10.62 34.51 -5.96
C VAL A 399 -10.20 35.98 -5.87
N GLN A 400 -8.90 36.20 -5.69
CA GLN A 400 -8.31 37.53 -5.52
C GLN A 400 -7.59 37.95 -6.80
N SER A 401 -8.06 39.02 -7.44
CA SER A 401 -7.38 39.70 -8.56
C SER A 401 -7.06 38.83 -9.78
N VAL A 402 -8.10 38.38 -10.49
CA VAL A 402 -7.96 37.60 -11.73
C VAL A 402 -8.71 38.22 -12.91
N THR A 403 -8.33 37.88 -14.14
CA THR A 403 -9.02 38.32 -15.36
C THR A 403 -10.42 37.72 -15.49
N ARG A 404 -10.63 36.49 -15.00
CA ARG A 404 -11.91 35.76 -14.99
C ARG A 404 -12.03 35.01 -13.67
N GLY A 405 -13.07 35.30 -12.88
CA GLY A 405 -13.26 34.74 -11.54
C GLY A 405 -13.72 33.28 -11.57
N VAL A 406 -14.96 33.08 -12.00
CA VAL A 406 -15.57 31.76 -12.25
C VAL A 406 -16.16 31.81 -13.65
N GLN A 407 -15.71 30.91 -14.54
CA GLN A 407 -16.22 30.78 -15.90
C GLN A 407 -16.96 29.45 -16.05
N VAL A 408 -18.13 29.49 -16.69
CA VAL A 408 -18.96 28.32 -16.95
C VAL A 408 -19.42 28.37 -18.40
N ASP A 409 -18.88 27.48 -19.25
CA ASP A 409 -19.09 27.54 -20.71
C ASP A 409 -20.41 26.86 -21.16
N SER A 410 -20.78 25.74 -20.54
CA SER A 410 -22.04 25.02 -20.83
C SER A 410 -22.43 24.13 -19.65
N THR A 411 -23.70 24.17 -19.24
CA THR A 411 -24.23 23.27 -18.20
C THR A 411 -25.60 22.73 -18.55
N THR A 412 -25.87 21.49 -18.16
CA THR A 412 -27.16 20.82 -18.40
C THR A 412 -28.20 21.08 -17.30
N THR A 413 -27.77 21.47 -16.10
CA THR A 413 -28.66 21.64 -14.93
C THR A 413 -28.50 23.01 -14.27
N TYR A 414 -27.35 23.32 -13.67
CA TYR A 414 -27.07 24.61 -13.02
C TYR A 414 -25.62 25.04 -13.28
N GLY A 415 -25.41 26.31 -13.63
CA GLY A 415 -24.07 26.90 -13.82
C GLY A 415 -23.39 27.31 -12.52
N LEU A 416 -24.12 28.03 -11.67
CA LEU A 416 -23.75 28.38 -10.31
C LEU A 416 -25.01 28.22 -9.44
N ARG A 417 -24.96 27.34 -8.43
CA ARG A 417 -26.11 27.08 -7.55
C ARG A 417 -25.76 27.41 -6.11
N VAL A 418 -26.55 28.28 -5.49
CA VAL A 418 -26.50 28.56 -4.04
C VAL A 418 -27.81 28.09 -3.42
N GLU A 419 -27.78 26.98 -2.69
CA GLU A 419 -29.00 26.38 -2.12
C GLU A 419 -29.50 27.09 -0.86
N SER A 420 -28.59 27.63 -0.05
CA SER A 420 -28.87 28.36 1.17
C SER A 420 -27.73 29.32 1.49
N ALA A 421 -28.04 30.58 1.83
CA ALA A 421 -27.06 31.58 2.22
C ALA A 421 -27.51 32.30 3.51
N GLY A 422 -26.63 32.37 4.51
CA GLY A 422 -26.95 32.99 5.81
C GLY A 422 -26.95 34.52 5.81
N SER A 423 -26.28 35.18 4.86
CA SER A 423 -26.23 36.65 4.74
C SER A 423 -26.27 37.13 3.28
N ALA A 424 -25.40 36.63 2.40
CA ALA A 424 -25.43 36.86 0.95
C ALA A 424 -24.80 35.67 0.20
N GLY A 425 -25.49 35.13 -0.82
CA GLY A 425 -25.01 33.96 -1.58
C GLY A 425 -23.96 34.29 -2.65
N VAL A 426 -24.13 35.41 -3.34
CA VAL A 426 -23.15 36.01 -4.26
C VAL A 426 -23.17 37.51 -3.98
N SER A 427 -22.02 38.10 -3.65
CA SER A 427 -21.89 39.51 -3.33
C SER A 427 -20.80 40.15 -4.18
N VAL A 428 -21.10 41.29 -4.81
CA VAL A 428 -20.16 42.06 -5.63
C VAL A 428 -20.01 43.44 -5.00
N SER A 429 -18.84 43.72 -4.45
CA SER A 429 -18.58 44.94 -3.66
C SER A 429 -17.89 46.05 -4.46
N ASN A 430 -17.14 45.73 -5.53
CA ASN A 430 -16.53 46.72 -6.43
C ASN A 430 -16.20 46.07 -7.79
N ALA A 431 -16.84 46.52 -8.87
CA ALA A 431 -16.59 46.02 -10.23
C ALA A 431 -16.17 47.17 -11.14
N ALA A 432 -14.94 47.12 -11.65
CA ALA A 432 -14.39 48.21 -12.47
C ALA A 432 -14.93 48.21 -13.92
N THR A 433 -15.40 47.07 -14.44
CA THR A 433 -15.79 46.93 -15.86
C THR A 433 -17.04 46.08 -16.11
N ALA A 434 -17.32 45.05 -15.29
CA ALA A 434 -18.59 44.30 -15.24
C ALA A 434 -18.61 43.44 -13.96
N GLY A 435 -19.70 43.45 -13.19
CA GLY A 435 -19.76 42.74 -11.89
C GLY A 435 -20.15 41.27 -11.99
N ILE A 436 -21.21 40.97 -12.75
CA ILE A 436 -21.67 39.63 -13.11
C ILE A 436 -22.29 39.75 -14.51
N GLU A 437 -21.74 39.02 -15.48
CA GLU A 437 -22.33 38.85 -16.81
C GLU A 437 -22.87 37.42 -16.88
N ILE A 438 -24.18 37.25 -17.08
CA ILE A 438 -24.76 35.92 -17.32
C ILE A 438 -25.40 35.91 -18.70
N GLY A 439 -24.84 35.12 -19.62
CA GLY A 439 -25.46 34.82 -20.91
C GLY A 439 -26.69 33.92 -20.73
N SER A 440 -27.68 34.07 -21.62
CA SER A 440 -28.95 33.32 -21.72
C SER A 440 -29.25 32.33 -20.59
N VAL A 441 -29.66 32.86 -19.43
CA VAL A 441 -30.18 32.08 -18.30
C VAL A 441 -31.61 32.50 -18.00
N ARG A 442 -32.41 31.51 -17.57
CA ARG A 442 -33.86 31.68 -17.39
C ARG A 442 -34.27 32.15 -15.98
N ASP A 443 -33.38 32.25 -14.99
CA ASP A 443 -33.74 32.68 -13.62
C ASP A 443 -32.58 33.33 -12.79
N GLY A 444 -32.74 34.62 -12.39
CA GLY A 444 -32.42 35.18 -11.04
C GLY A 444 -31.02 35.71 -10.65
N VAL A 445 -30.82 37.05 -10.60
CA VAL A 445 -29.74 37.73 -9.82
C VAL A 445 -30.28 38.98 -9.12
N VAL A 446 -29.91 39.22 -7.85
CA VAL A 446 -30.23 40.42 -7.07
C VAL A 446 -28.95 41.22 -6.79
N VAL A 447 -28.93 42.51 -7.16
CA VAL A 447 -27.80 43.44 -6.95
C VAL A 447 -28.22 44.52 -5.95
N TRP A 448 -27.41 44.74 -4.91
CA TRP A 448 -27.62 45.82 -3.94
C TRP A 448 -26.59 46.95 -4.18
N SER A 449 -27.11 48.17 -4.42
CA SER A 449 -26.37 49.45 -4.51
C SER A 449 -25.27 49.58 -5.59
N PRO A 450 -25.61 49.53 -6.89
CA PRO A 450 -24.69 49.99 -7.93
C PRO A 450 -24.67 51.52 -7.99
N SER A 451 -23.51 52.15 -7.83
CA SER A 451 -23.37 53.60 -8.04
C SER A 451 -23.38 54.01 -9.52
N ASN A 452 -23.38 53.06 -10.46
CA ASN A 452 -23.80 53.20 -11.87
C ASN A 452 -24.03 51.80 -12.47
N TRP A 453 -25.27 51.54 -12.92
CA TRP A 453 -25.79 50.33 -13.60
C TRP A 453 -25.62 48.97 -12.90
N ALA A 454 -26.73 48.36 -12.49
CA ALA A 454 -26.83 46.91 -12.31
C ALA A 454 -27.05 46.27 -13.68
N GLY A 455 -26.03 45.62 -14.25
CA GLY A 455 -26.17 44.54 -15.23
C GLY A 455 -26.85 44.83 -16.58
N PHE A 456 -26.29 44.27 -17.65
CA PHE A 456 -27.00 44.09 -18.91
C PHE A 456 -27.87 42.82 -18.78
N PHE A 457 -29.19 42.97 -18.85
CA PHE A 457 -30.14 41.86 -18.80
C PHE A 457 -30.74 41.64 -20.20
N ASN A 458 -30.44 40.51 -20.83
CA ASN A 458 -31.09 40.11 -22.08
C ASN A 458 -32.36 39.31 -21.77
N GLY A 459 -33.45 40.02 -21.44
CA GLY A 459 -34.77 39.45 -21.07
C GLY A 459 -35.62 40.43 -20.25
N PRO A 460 -36.95 40.25 -20.13
CA PRO A 460 -37.81 41.19 -19.42
C PRO A 460 -37.49 41.23 -17.91
N ILE A 461 -37.29 42.44 -17.39
CA ILE A 461 -37.17 42.73 -15.96
C ILE A 461 -38.56 43.10 -15.44
N SER A 462 -39.08 42.34 -14.48
CA SER A 462 -40.24 42.76 -13.67
C SER A 462 -39.74 43.62 -12.51
N SER A 463 -39.99 44.94 -12.57
CA SER A 463 -39.79 45.86 -11.45
C SER A 463 -41.14 46.26 -10.90
N THR A 464 -41.43 45.85 -9.67
CA THR A 464 -42.69 46.17 -8.96
C THR A 464 -42.57 47.37 -8.03
N SER A 465 -41.50 48.17 -8.12
CA SER A 465 -41.38 49.41 -7.34
C SER A 465 -40.41 50.43 -7.96
N CYS A 466 -40.93 51.42 -8.68
CA CYS A 466 -40.32 52.75 -8.68
C CYS A 466 -41.34 53.79 -8.23
N THR A 467 -41.16 54.34 -7.03
CA THR A 467 -41.89 55.53 -6.59
C THR A 467 -41.19 56.75 -7.17
N GLY A 468 -41.83 57.43 -8.14
CA GLY A 468 -41.35 58.69 -8.72
C GLY A 468 -40.67 58.62 -10.10
N CYS A 469 -40.63 57.47 -10.78
CA CYS A 469 -40.16 57.38 -12.17
C CYS A 469 -41.28 57.73 -13.16
N LEU A 470 -40.95 58.49 -14.21
CA LEU A 470 -41.79 58.67 -15.39
C LEU A 470 -41.77 57.39 -16.23
N ILE A 471 -42.92 56.80 -16.54
CA ILE A 471 -43.00 55.76 -17.57
C ILE A 471 -43.25 56.47 -18.90
N ALA A 472 -42.31 56.29 -19.82
CA ALA A 472 -42.35 56.91 -21.15
C ALA A 472 -42.22 55.86 -22.25
N THR A 473 -42.71 56.20 -23.44
CA THR A 473 -42.62 55.40 -24.65
C THR A 473 -42.38 56.30 -25.87
N PHE A 474 -42.08 55.68 -27.01
CA PHE A 474 -42.02 56.37 -28.31
C PHE A 474 -43.21 55.97 -29.19
N GLY A 475 -43.76 56.96 -29.88
CA GLY A 475 -44.70 56.78 -30.98
C GLY A 475 -44.22 57.49 -32.24
N ILE A 476 -45.03 57.48 -33.29
CA ILE A 476 -44.81 58.22 -34.52
C ILE A 476 -45.96 59.22 -34.68
N ASN A 477 -45.66 60.49 -34.92
CA ASN A 477 -46.69 61.49 -35.17
C ASN A 477 -47.27 61.30 -36.58
N THR A 478 -48.49 60.79 -36.68
CA THR A 478 -49.21 60.65 -37.96
C THR A 478 -50.32 61.69 -38.13
N GLY A 479 -50.49 62.57 -37.16
CA GLY A 479 -51.49 63.63 -37.18
C GLY A 479 -51.18 64.73 -38.21
N ALA A 480 -52.21 65.52 -38.55
CA ALA A 480 -52.09 66.63 -39.51
C ALA A 480 -51.30 67.84 -38.98
N THR A 481 -50.96 67.87 -37.70
CA THR A 481 -50.28 68.97 -37.02
C THR A 481 -49.03 68.49 -36.28
N ALA A 482 -48.08 69.40 -36.07
CA ALA A 482 -46.92 69.12 -35.24
C ALA A 482 -47.32 68.97 -33.76
N LEU A 483 -46.71 67.99 -33.09
CA LEU A 483 -46.93 67.69 -31.67
C LEU A 483 -45.83 68.33 -30.83
N ALA A 484 -46.18 69.34 -30.04
CA ALA A 484 -45.26 70.05 -29.16
C ALA A 484 -45.35 69.54 -27.70
N PRO A 485 -44.32 69.77 -26.87
CA PRO A 485 -44.37 69.42 -25.46
C PRO A 485 -45.64 69.94 -24.77
N GLY A 486 -46.27 69.06 -23.99
CA GLY A 486 -47.54 69.30 -23.32
C GLY A 486 -48.79 69.03 -24.15
N ASP A 487 -48.67 68.68 -25.44
CA ASP A 487 -49.82 68.21 -26.21
C ASP A 487 -50.29 66.83 -25.73
N ILE A 488 -51.60 66.67 -25.63
CA ILE A 488 -52.23 65.38 -25.31
C ILE A 488 -52.39 64.61 -26.60
N VAL A 489 -51.95 63.36 -26.59
CA VAL A 489 -51.98 62.49 -27.77
C VAL A 489 -52.93 61.32 -27.60
N ALA A 490 -53.59 60.98 -28.69
CA ALA A 490 -54.42 59.80 -28.81
C ALA A 490 -53.84 58.85 -29.87
N VAL A 491 -54.06 57.56 -29.68
CA VAL A 491 -53.64 56.53 -30.63
C VAL A 491 -54.51 56.63 -31.89
N GLN A 492 -53.87 56.71 -33.04
CA GLN A 492 -54.50 56.68 -34.36
C GLN A 492 -54.34 55.30 -35.03
N GLY A 493 -53.29 54.57 -34.67
CA GLY A 493 -52.98 53.27 -35.24
C GLY A 493 -51.71 52.66 -34.66
N THR A 494 -51.19 51.64 -35.32
CA THR A 494 -49.91 51.02 -35.00
C THR A 494 -49.16 50.70 -36.28
N ARG A 495 -47.85 50.89 -36.27
CA ARG A 495 -46.97 50.60 -37.41
C ARG A 495 -45.83 49.67 -36.99
N PRO A 496 -45.52 48.59 -37.73
CA PRO A 496 -44.31 47.80 -37.49
C PRO A 496 -43.04 48.64 -37.60
N GLY A 497 -42.03 48.37 -36.77
CA GLY A 497 -40.74 49.06 -36.87
C GLY A 497 -40.04 48.79 -38.22
N ASP A 498 -39.30 49.78 -38.74
CA ASP A 498 -38.73 49.76 -40.10
C ASP A 498 -37.54 48.77 -40.30
N THR A 499 -37.19 47.96 -39.29
CA THR A 499 -36.15 46.92 -39.38
C THR A 499 -36.55 45.65 -38.61
N ILE A 500 -36.03 44.50 -39.08
CA ILE A 500 -36.27 43.18 -38.47
C ILE A 500 -35.79 43.20 -37.02
N GLY A 501 -36.71 43.01 -36.07
CA GLY A 501 -36.42 43.02 -34.62
C GLY A 501 -36.78 44.31 -33.88
N GLN A 502 -37.29 45.35 -34.56
CA GLN A 502 -37.88 46.53 -33.90
C GLN A 502 -39.37 46.27 -33.55
N PRO A 503 -39.85 46.71 -32.37
CA PRO A 503 -41.25 46.52 -31.95
C PRO A 503 -42.26 47.34 -32.79
N MET A 504 -43.55 47.06 -32.64
CA MET A 504 -44.61 47.92 -33.21
C MET A 504 -44.61 49.28 -32.52
N PHE A 505 -44.57 50.36 -33.30
CA PHE A 505 -44.76 51.73 -32.82
C PHE A 505 -46.24 52.11 -32.82
N MET A 506 -46.66 52.86 -31.81
CA MET A 506 -47.97 53.52 -31.82
C MET A 506 -47.92 54.72 -32.76
N GLU A 507 -48.87 54.80 -33.69
CA GLU A 507 -49.12 55.99 -34.47
C GLU A 507 -50.06 56.88 -33.66
N VAL A 508 -49.65 58.13 -33.44
CA VAL A 508 -50.35 59.06 -32.56
C VAL A 508 -50.59 60.40 -33.25
N GLY A 509 -51.63 61.09 -32.81
CA GLY A 509 -51.88 62.48 -33.18
C GLY A 509 -52.54 63.24 -32.03
N GLN A 510 -52.69 64.55 -32.19
CA GLN A 510 -53.25 65.40 -31.15
C GLN A 510 -54.70 64.98 -30.85
N ALA A 511 -54.99 64.77 -29.57
CA ALA A 511 -56.31 64.33 -29.12
C ALA A 511 -57.31 65.50 -29.20
N THR A 512 -57.95 65.72 -30.34
CA THR A 512 -58.88 66.86 -30.55
C THR A 512 -60.34 66.45 -30.62
N GLN A 513 -60.62 65.14 -30.62
CA GLN A 513 -61.97 64.60 -30.73
C GLN A 513 -62.49 64.12 -29.37
N ALA A 514 -63.75 64.42 -29.07
CA ALA A 514 -64.42 63.88 -27.90
C ALA A 514 -64.45 62.34 -27.98
N GLY A 515 -63.94 61.66 -26.96
CA GLY A 515 -63.84 60.20 -26.93
C GLY A 515 -62.58 59.60 -27.54
N ALA A 516 -61.58 60.41 -27.94
CA ALA A 516 -60.32 59.89 -28.47
C ALA A 516 -59.57 59.01 -27.45
N PRO A 517 -58.90 57.91 -27.88
CA PRO A 517 -58.16 57.01 -27.00
C PRO A 517 -56.84 57.65 -26.56
N VAL A 518 -56.92 58.51 -25.55
CA VAL A 518 -55.78 59.24 -24.98
C VAL A 518 -54.77 58.25 -24.41
N VAL A 519 -53.51 58.37 -24.83
CA VAL A 519 -52.41 57.47 -24.40
C VAL A 519 -51.40 58.16 -23.49
N GLY A 520 -51.23 59.48 -23.61
CA GLY A 520 -50.25 60.19 -22.82
C GLY A 520 -50.03 61.62 -23.29
N VAL A 521 -48.92 62.20 -22.84
CA VAL A 521 -48.55 63.59 -23.11
C VAL A 521 -47.19 63.64 -23.77
N VAL A 522 -47.07 64.49 -24.78
CA VAL A 522 -45.81 64.73 -25.47
C VAL A 522 -44.82 65.39 -24.52
N TYR A 523 -43.66 64.76 -24.34
CA TYR A 523 -42.53 65.34 -23.64
C TYR A 523 -41.54 66.03 -24.60
N GLY A 524 -41.46 65.53 -25.82
CA GLY A 524 -40.56 66.03 -26.86
C GLY A 524 -40.59 65.14 -28.10
N ARG A 525 -39.65 65.34 -29.03
CA ARG A 525 -39.49 64.48 -30.21
C ARG A 525 -38.50 63.34 -29.94
N GLY A 526 -38.61 62.27 -30.69
CA GLY A 526 -37.61 61.21 -30.77
C GLY A 526 -36.68 61.44 -31.96
N GLU A 527 -35.41 61.12 -31.78
CA GLU A 527 -34.41 61.13 -32.85
C GLU A 527 -33.74 59.75 -32.90
N LEU A 528 -33.66 59.16 -34.09
CA LEU A 528 -32.85 57.96 -34.30
C LEU A 528 -31.38 58.36 -34.36
N VAL A 529 -30.59 57.85 -33.42
CA VAL A 529 -29.15 58.05 -33.34
C VAL A 529 -28.46 56.72 -33.59
N SER A 530 -27.54 56.69 -34.54
CA SER A 530 -26.69 55.53 -34.79
C SER A 530 -25.46 55.59 -33.89
N ILE A 531 -25.29 54.55 -33.09
CA ILE A 531 -24.17 54.39 -32.16
C ILE A 531 -23.31 53.23 -32.70
N VAL A 532 -22.02 53.49 -32.87
CA VAL A 532 -21.07 52.46 -33.32
C VAL A 532 -20.47 51.80 -32.08
N GLY A 533 -20.67 50.47 -31.98
CA GLY A 533 -20.12 49.65 -30.91
C GLY A 533 -18.61 49.45 -31.05
N PRO A 534 -17.94 48.97 -29.98
CA PRO A 534 -16.49 48.71 -29.99
C PRO A 534 -16.03 47.67 -31.03
N ASP A 535 -16.95 46.87 -31.57
CA ASP A 535 -16.76 45.86 -32.62
C ASP A 535 -17.01 46.40 -34.04
N GLY A 536 -17.30 47.70 -34.18
CA GLY A 536 -17.61 48.35 -35.45
C GLY A 536 -19.05 48.15 -35.93
N THR A 537 -19.90 47.44 -35.18
CA THR A 537 -21.31 47.31 -35.53
C THR A 537 -22.08 48.60 -35.23
N THR A 538 -22.97 49.00 -36.13
CA THR A 538 -23.80 50.21 -35.94
C THR A 538 -25.19 49.80 -35.48
N VAL A 539 -25.60 50.27 -34.30
CA VAL A 539 -26.95 50.09 -33.76
C VAL A 539 -27.66 51.42 -33.77
N THR A 540 -28.89 51.46 -34.27
CA THR A 540 -29.71 52.67 -34.28
C THR A 540 -30.68 52.66 -33.11
N GLN A 541 -30.65 53.70 -32.28
CA GLN A 541 -31.46 53.84 -31.08
C GLN A 541 -32.28 55.13 -31.13
N LEU A 542 -33.52 55.07 -30.63
CA LEU A 542 -34.36 56.25 -30.39
C LEU A 542 -33.95 56.98 -29.12
N VAL A 543 -33.66 58.27 -29.24
CA VAL A 543 -33.24 59.14 -28.14
C VAL A 543 -34.18 60.34 -28.05
N PRO A 544 -34.63 60.75 -26.85
CA PRO A 544 -35.49 61.91 -26.70
C PRO A 544 -34.73 63.22 -26.97
N ARG A 545 -35.43 64.18 -27.57
CA ARG A 545 -34.95 65.53 -27.89
C ARG A 545 -36.00 66.58 -27.55
N GLN A 546 -35.54 67.76 -27.20
CA GLN A 546 -36.40 68.92 -26.97
C GLN A 546 -36.98 69.45 -28.29
N GLY A 547 -38.24 69.86 -28.26
CA GLY A 547 -38.95 70.48 -29.40
C GLY A 547 -40.13 69.66 -29.91
N ALA A 548 -40.87 70.24 -30.86
CA ALA A 548 -42.04 69.61 -31.46
C ALA A 548 -41.64 68.49 -32.46
N ALA A 549 -42.41 67.41 -32.47
CA ALA A 549 -42.35 66.35 -33.46
C ALA A 549 -43.27 66.71 -34.64
N GLN A 550 -42.71 66.91 -35.84
CA GLN A 550 -43.49 67.16 -37.05
C GLN A 550 -44.24 65.89 -37.48
N THR A 551 -45.18 66.00 -38.42
CA THR A 551 -45.84 64.82 -39.01
C THR A 551 -44.78 63.92 -39.66
N GLY A 552 -44.74 62.66 -39.25
CA GLY A 552 -43.75 61.65 -39.64
C GLY A 552 -42.62 61.43 -38.62
N ASP A 553 -42.42 62.36 -37.67
CA ASP A 553 -41.35 62.25 -36.68
C ASP A 553 -41.71 61.27 -35.56
N TYR A 554 -40.69 60.69 -34.94
CA TYR A 554 -40.86 60.01 -33.67
C TYR A 554 -41.20 61.01 -32.57
N VAL A 555 -42.04 60.61 -31.63
CA VAL A 555 -42.49 61.44 -30.52
C VAL A 555 -42.28 60.70 -29.20
N HIS A 556 -41.72 61.41 -28.21
CA HIS A 556 -41.48 60.91 -26.87
C HIS A 556 -42.69 61.25 -25.98
N ILE A 557 -43.33 60.22 -25.43
CA ILE A 557 -44.63 60.31 -24.77
C ILE A 557 -44.52 59.80 -23.33
N ILE A 558 -44.96 60.60 -22.36
CA ILE A 558 -45.15 60.13 -20.98
C ILE A 558 -46.53 59.48 -20.88
N ILE A 559 -46.56 58.21 -20.46
CA ILE A 559 -47.78 57.41 -20.28
C ILE A 559 -48.14 57.18 -18.81
N TYR A 560 -47.21 57.46 -17.88
CA TYR A 560 -47.46 57.49 -16.45
C TYR A 560 -46.47 58.42 -15.74
N GLY A 561 -46.96 59.24 -14.81
CA GLY A 561 -46.14 60.15 -13.98
C GLY A 561 -46.38 61.65 -14.25
N PRO A 562 -45.73 62.55 -13.48
CA PRO A 562 -45.98 63.99 -13.55
C PRO A 562 -45.36 64.65 -14.79
N VAL A 563 -46.16 65.36 -15.58
CA VAL A 563 -45.71 66.09 -16.77
C VAL A 563 -46.53 67.36 -16.97
N GLN A 564 -45.95 68.39 -17.61
CA GLN A 564 -46.69 69.60 -17.98
C GLN A 564 -47.60 69.33 -19.18
N VAL A 565 -48.85 69.74 -19.09
CA VAL A 565 -49.90 69.53 -20.09
C VAL A 565 -50.52 70.86 -20.46
N LYS A 566 -50.79 71.07 -21.76
CA LYS A 566 -51.53 72.24 -22.22
C LYS A 566 -52.96 72.14 -21.74
N ALA A 567 -53.47 73.18 -21.10
CA ALA A 567 -54.78 73.25 -20.49
C ALA A 567 -55.53 74.50 -20.93
N SER A 568 -56.84 74.39 -21.03
CA SER A 568 -57.75 75.49 -21.37
C SER A 568 -58.72 75.76 -20.22
N ALA A 569 -59.24 76.98 -20.19
CA ALA A 569 -60.35 77.36 -19.30
C ALA A 569 -61.73 76.96 -19.88
N LEU A 570 -61.78 76.17 -20.96
CA LEU A 570 -63.02 75.73 -21.60
C LEU A 570 -63.61 74.54 -20.83
N GLY A 571 -64.56 74.80 -19.93
CA GLY A 571 -65.24 73.78 -19.13
C GLY A 571 -65.19 74.08 -17.62
N ALA A 572 -65.22 73.02 -16.79
CA ALA A 572 -65.08 73.17 -15.34
C ALA A 572 -63.69 73.72 -14.97
N ALA A 573 -63.64 74.58 -13.94
CA ALA A 573 -62.40 75.16 -13.44
C ALA A 573 -61.41 74.06 -13.02
N ILE A 574 -60.18 74.11 -13.54
CA ILE A 574 -59.15 73.12 -13.21
C ILE A 574 -58.52 73.48 -11.86
N THR A 575 -58.80 72.64 -10.86
CA THR A 575 -58.19 72.71 -9.53
C THR A 575 -57.41 71.43 -9.23
N VAL A 576 -56.46 71.52 -8.29
CA VAL A 576 -55.68 70.36 -7.82
C VAL A 576 -56.60 69.18 -7.49
N GLY A 577 -56.27 67.99 -7.98
CA GLY A 577 -57.02 66.77 -7.75
C GLY A 577 -58.16 66.54 -8.74
N ASN A 578 -58.48 67.49 -9.63
CA ASN A 578 -59.48 67.26 -10.67
C ASN A 578 -58.96 66.27 -11.71
N LYS A 579 -59.82 65.32 -12.11
CA LYS A 579 -59.59 64.53 -13.31
C LYS A 579 -59.75 65.43 -14.54
N LEU A 580 -58.89 65.23 -15.52
CA LEU A 580 -58.83 66.05 -16.71
C LEU A 580 -59.26 65.23 -17.93
N ALA A 581 -60.17 65.79 -18.71
CA ALA A 581 -60.54 65.33 -20.04
C ALA A 581 -59.89 66.24 -21.10
N VAL A 582 -60.07 65.89 -22.37
CA VAL A 582 -59.57 66.70 -23.48
C VAL A 582 -60.71 67.47 -24.14
N ASP A 583 -60.47 68.72 -24.49
CA ASP A 583 -61.43 69.57 -25.21
C ASP A 583 -61.25 69.50 -26.73
N SER A 584 -62.11 70.20 -27.47
CA SER A 584 -62.06 70.24 -28.94
C SER A 584 -60.82 70.96 -29.51
N SER A 585 -60.08 71.70 -28.70
CA SER A 585 -58.80 72.32 -29.07
C SER A 585 -57.60 71.42 -28.80
N GLY A 586 -57.80 70.29 -28.13
CA GLY A 586 -56.74 69.35 -27.72
C GLY A 586 -56.06 69.71 -26.41
N ALA A 587 -56.60 70.68 -25.67
CA ALA A 587 -56.12 71.06 -24.35
C ALA A 587 -56.85 70.26 -23.26
N ALA A 588 -56.17 70.07 -22.13
CA ALA A 588 -56.78 69.55 -20.93
C ALA A 588 -57.85 70.52 -20.41
N ARG A 589 -59.02 69.99 -20.09
CA ARG A 589 -60.09 70.69 -19.36
C ARG A 589 -60.54 69.87 -18.15
N GLY A 590 -61.17 70.52 -17.18
CA GLY A 590 -61.80 69.80 -16.07
C GLY A 590 -62.86 68.83 -16.59
N LEU A 591 -62.85 67.60 -16.08
CA LEU A 591 -63.91 66.62 -16.33
C LEU A 591 -65.22 67.15 -15.73
N GLU A 592 -66.26 67.27 -16.55
CA GLU A 592 -67.55 67.79 -16.12
C GLU A 592 -68.23 66.80 -15.17
N THR A 593 -68.73 67.31 -14.03
CA THR A 593 -69.51 66.51 -13.08
C THR A 593 -70.84 67.18 -12.77
N VAL A 594 -71.93 66.41 -12.81
CA VAL A 594 -73.28 66.82 -12.41
C VAL A 594 -73.67 66.09 -11.14
N GLU A 595 -74.17 66.80 -10.12
CA GLU A 595 -74.76 66.17 -8.94
C GLU A 595 -76.25 65.87 -9.15
N VAL A 596 -76.63 64.61 -8.93
CA VAL A 596 -78.03 64.18 -8.92
C VAL A 596 -78.27 63.36 -7.65
N GLY A 597 -79.11 63.87 -6.75
CA GLY A 597 -79.50 63.14 -5.53
C GLY A 597 -78.36 62.81 -4.57
N GLY A 598 -77.33 63.65 -4.49
CA GLY A 598 -76.15 63.42 -3.63
C GLY A 598 -75.08 62.50 -4.23
N VAL A 599 -75.22 62.10 -5.50
CA VAL A 599 -74.21 61.35 -6.25
C VAL A 599 -73.61 62.25 -7.34
N ARG A 600 -72.28 62.36 -7.37
CA ARG A 600 -71.55 63.04 -8.46
C ARG A 600 -71.40 62.11 -9.65
N LEU A 601 -72.09 62.42 -10.73
CA LEU A 601 -71.94 61.75 -12.02
C LEU A 601 -70.93 62.54 -12.85
N ALA A 602 -69.87 61.88 -13.33
CA ALA A 602 -68.93 62.49 -14.26
C ALA A 602 -69.34 62.19 -15.71
N GLU A 603 -69.04 63.10 -16.63
CA GLU A 603 -69.15 62.82 -18.06
C GLU A 603 -68.31 61.58 -18.42
N SER A 604 -68.78 60.82 -19.41
CA SER A 604 -68.11 59.61 -19.87
C SER A 604 -67.02 59.94 -20.91
N ALA A 605 -66.11 60.87 -20.58
CA ALA A 605 -64.98 61.24 -21.41
C ALA A 605 -63.69 60.53 -20.96
N PRO A 606 -62.82 60.07 -21.89
CA PRO A 606 -61.50 59.56 -21.55
C PRO A 606 -60.68 60.62 -20.79
N THR A 607 -60.07 60.21 -19.68
CA THR A 607 -59.26 61.11 -18.85
C THR A 607 -57.78 60.93 -19.14
N ILE A 608 -57.03 62.04 -19.24
CA ILE A 608 -55.56 61.99 -19.36
C ILE A 608 -54.89 61.76 -18.00
N GLY A 609 -55.47 62.28 -16.93
CA GLY A 609 -54.87 62.21 -15.60
C GLY A 609 -55.50 63.16 -14.59
N MET A 610 -54.76 63.46 -13.53
CA MET A 610 -55.18 64.31 -12.43
C MET A 610 -54.33 65.58 -12.35
N ALA A 611 -54.97 66.74 -12.22
CA ALA A 611 -54.28 68.02 -12.05
C ALA A 611 -53.48 68.04 -10.73
N LEU A 612 -52.20 68.40 -10.81
CA LEU A 612 -51.35 68.62 -9.64
C LEU A 612 -51.29 70.10 -9.22
N GLU A 613 -51.88 70.99 -10.02
CA GLU A 613 -51.97 72.42 -9.74
C GLU A 613 -53.24 73.05 -10.35
N ASN A 614 -53.61 74.23 -9.85
CA ASN A 614 -54.73 75.01 -10.39
C ASN A 614 -54.34 75.66 -11.74
N LEU A 615 -55.30 75.78 -12.64
CA LEU A 615 -55.19 76.67 -13.81
C LEU A 615 -55.65 78.08 -13.41
N ASP A 616 -54.73 79.04 -13.46
CA ASP A 616 -55.03 80.46 -13.28
C ASP A 616 -54.60 81.27 -14.52
N ALA A 617 -55.10 82.50 -14.64
CA ALA A 617 -54.84 83.36 -15.79
C ALA A 617 -53.38 83.84 -15.92
N SER A 618 -52.52 83.56 -14.92
CA SER A 618 -51.09 83.92 -14.94
C SER A 618 -50.21 82.83 -15.58
N LYS A 619 -50.73 81.61 -15.76
CA LYS A 619 -50.02 80.51 -16.41
C LYS A 619 -50.25 80.57 -17.92
N ALA A 620 -49.20 80.34 -18.71
CA ALA A 620 -49.24 80.32 -20.17
C ALA A 620 -49.97 79.09 -20.76
N GLY A 621 -51.04 78.63 -20.10
CA GLY A 621 -51.83 77.47 -20.50
C GLY A 621 -51.13 76.13 -20.27
N LEU A 622 -50.06 76.03 -19.47
CA LEU A 622 -49.45 74.75 -19.07
C LEU A 622 -49.67 74.50 -17.58
N ILE A 623 -50.09 73.27 -17.24
CA ILE A 623 -50.24 72.82 -15.86
C ILE A 623 -49.57 71.46 -15.64
N TRP A 624 -49.04 71.21 -14.44
CA TRP A 624 -48.59 69.89 -14.03
C TRP A 624 -49.77 68.93 -13.84
N VAL A 625 -49.69 67.79 -14.51
CA VAL A 625 -50.68 66.70 -14.44
C VAL A 625 -49.95 65.41 -14.12
N LEU A 626 -50.49 64.64 -13.19
CA LEU A 626 -50.11 63.25 -13.02
C LEU A 626 -50.85 62.46 -14.09
N VAL A 627 -50.13 61.93 -15.09
CA VAL A 627 -50.70 61.18 -16.21
C VAL A 627 -51.01 59.75 -15.79
N ASN A 628 -52.19 59.27 -16.20
CA ASN A 628 -52.72 57.94 -15.92
C ASN A 628 -52.58 57.48 -14.44
N PRO A 629 -52.92 58.31 -13.43
CA PRO A 629 -53.01 57.84 -12.06
C PRO A 629 -54.30 57.03 -11.96
N GLN A 630 -54.16 55.71 -12.00
CA GLN A 630 -55.28 54.78 -11.85
C GLN A 630 -56.16 55.16 -10.65
#